data_AF-E1YL02-F1
#
_entry.id   AF-E1YL02-F1
#
_cell.length_a   1.000
_cell.length_b   1.000
_cell.length_c   1.000
_cell.angle_alpha   90.00
_cell.angle_beta   90.00
_cell.angle_gamma   90.00
#
_symmetry.space_group_name_H-M   'P 1'
#
loop_
_entity.id
_entity.type
_entity.pdbx_description
1 polymer ?
#
loop_
_entity_poly.entity_id
_entity_poly.type
_entity_poly.pdbx_seq_one_letter_code
_entity_poly.pdbx_strand_id
1 'polypeptide(L)'
;MLRIKTSGMKHKLVYTIDNRGQSAIDKAIPSPILFILCYDNKSRYVAAYKRQSEADKHKWVVSSYFETQWMPDKARRVPLPVVLDLRALYHSILKAIIPLSARQNEKFSDFINRAEKLKMKEREAAKVEARLIKEKQFNRKVEINAELRYIRSEIEKIKDEG
;
A
#
# COMPACT_ATOMS: atom_id res chain seq x y z
N MET A 1 12.94 11.91 -17.68
CA MET A 1 14.15 11.23 -18.21
C MET A 1 14.45 10.04 -17.31
N LEU A 2 14.24 8.81 -17.79
CA LEU A 2 14.62 7.60 -17.05
C LEU A 2 16.14 7.57 -16.90
N ARG A 3 16.67 7.53 -15.68
CA ARG A 3 18.12 7.42 -15.44
C ARG A 3 18.40 6.10 -14.76
N ILE A 4 18.92 5.13 -15.51
CA ILE A 4 19.39 3.85 -14.99
C ILE A 4 20.77 4.09 -14.37
N LYS A 5 20.88 4.05 -13.03
CA LYS A 5 22.18 3.99 -12.35
C LYS A 5 22.45 2.54 -11.97
N THR A 6 23.22 1.84 -12.80
CA THR A 6 23.88 0.59 -12.43
C THR A 6 25.14 0.94 -11.65
N SER A 7 25.12 0.75 -10.33
CA SER A 7 26.33 0.82 -9.50
C SER A 7 26.59 -0.56 -8.88
N GLY A 8 27.62 -1.23 -9.40
CA GLY A 8 28.59 -2.06 -8.67
C GLY A 8 28.14 -3.26 -7.82
N MET A 9 26.85 -3.54 -7.61
CA MET A 9 26.39 -4.74 -6.91
C MET A 9 25.36 -5.48 -7.75
N LYS A 10 25.72 -6.72 -8.13
CA LYS A 10 24.87 -7.66 -8.86
C LYS A 10 23.53 -7.78 -8.11
N HIS A 11 22.43 -7.49 -8.82
CA HIS A 11 21.04 -7.57 -8.36
C HIS A 11 20.52 -6.40 -7.48
N LYS A 12 20.50 -5.18 -8.04
CA LYS A 12 19.58 -4.14 -7.57
C LYS A 12 18.90 -3.44 -8.76
N LEU A 13 17.72 -3.90 -9.15
CA LEU A 13 16.83 -3.14 -10.04
C LEU A 13 16.12 -2.08 -9.18
N VAL A 14 16.71 -0.89 -9.07
CA VAL A 14 16.05 0.27 -8.45
C VAL A 14 15.43 1.09 -9.57
N TYR A 15 14.10 1.03 -9.70
CA TYR A 15 13.37 1.91 -10.61
C TYR A 15 13.00 3.18 -9.87
N THR A 16 13.60 4.31 -10.25
CA THR A 16 13.12 5.64 -9.85
C THR A 16 11.98 6.02 -10.79
N ILE A 17 10.74 5.95 -10.30
CA ILE A 17 9.54 6.22 -11.09
C ILE A 17 8.86 7.46 -10.48
N ASP A 18 8.46 8.41 -11.33
CA ASP A 18 7.45 9.40 -10.99
C ASP A 18 6.16 8.68 -10.53
N ASN A 19 5.31 9.34 -9.74
CA ASN A 19 4.17 8.78 -8.99
C ASN A 19 3.07 8.09 -9.85
N ARG A 20 3.28 7.88 -11.16
CA ARG A 20 2.30 7.31 -12.10
C ARG A 20 2.75 6.08 -12.89
N GLY A 21 4.01 5.63 -12.78
CA GLY A 21 4.54 4.55 -13.64
C GLY A 21 4.46 3.12 -13.06
N GLN A 22 4.10 2.95 -11.78
CA GLN A 22 4.06 1.63 -11.12
C GLN A 22 3.05 0.71 -11.79
N SER A 23 1.86 1.22 -12.15
CA SER A 23 0.81 0.43 -12.79
C SER A 23 1.21 -0.10 -14.17
N ALA A 24 2.00 0.66 -14.93
CA ALA A 24 2.47 0.20 -16.24
C ALA A 24 3.45 -0.97 -16.10
N ILE A 25 4.39 -0.89 -15.15
CA ILE A 25 5.36 -1.95 -14.89
C ILE A 25 4.67 -3.19 -14.32
N ASP A 26 3.75 -3.02 -13.36
CA ASP A 26 3.06 -4.15 -12.76
C ASP A 26 2.17 -4.92 -13.74
N LYS A 27 1.61 -4.22 -14.74
CA LYS A 27 0.87 -4.87 -15.84
C LYS A 27 1.80 -5.62 -16.80
N ALA A 28 3.00 -5.10 -17.05
CA ALA A 28 3.95 -5.70 -17.98
C ALA A 28 4.68 -6.92 -17.39
N ILE A 29 4.82 -6.99 -16.07
CA ILE A 29 5.65 -8.00 -15.39
C ILE A 29 4.79 -8.82 -14.40
N PRO A 30 4.47 -10.10 -14.71
CA PRO A 30 3.66 -10.98 -13.88
C PRO A 30 4.48 -11.63 -12.73
N SER A 31 5.18 -10.81 -11.96
CA SER A 31 5.93 -11.25 -10.77
C SER A 31 5.84 -10.24 -9.63
N PRO A 32 6.10 -10.63 -8.37
CA PRO A 32 6.18 -9.69 -7.26
C PRO A 32 7.20 -8.58 -7.50
N ILE A 33 6.81 -7.32 -7.25
CA ILE A 33 7.69 -6.16 -7.42
C ILE A 33 7.62 -5.26 -6.19
N LEU A 34 8.79 -4.93 -5.66
CA LEU A 34 8.97 -3.91 -4.64
C LEU A 34 9.59 -2.67 -5.30
N PHE A 35 8.85 -1.56 -5.29
CA PHE A 35 9.37 -0.28 -5.72
C PHE A 35 10.03 0.44 -4.54
N ILE A 36 11.16 1.08 -4.80
CA ILE A 36 11.83 1.95 -3.85
C ILE A 36 11.84 3.35 -4.47
N LEU A 37 11.05 4.25 -3.90
CA LEU A 37 11.01 5.64 -4.33
C LEU A 37 12.02 6.42 -3.51
N CYS A 38 12.88 7.19 -4.16
CA CYS A 38 13.90 8.02 -3.52
C CYS A 38 13.62 9.49 -3.80
N TYR A 39 13.63 10.33 -2.76
CA TYR A 39 13.48 11.77 -2.85
C TYR A 39 14.19 12.43 -1.67
N ASP A 40 15.03 13.44 -1.93
CA ASP A 40 15.66 14.27 -0.89
C ASP A 40 16.32 13.45 0.26
N ASN A 41 17.24 12.53 -0.10
CA ASN A 41 17.91 11.60 0.84
C ASN A 41 16.96 10.76 1.71
N LYS A 42 15.72 10.62 1.28
CA LYS A 42 14.72 9.74 1.87
C LYS A 42 14.30 8.70 0.84
N SER A 43 13.90 7.55 1.35
CA SER A 43 13.27 6.51 0.56
C SER A 43 11.97 6.03 1.20
N ARG A 44 11.07 5.54 0.36
CA ARG A 44 9.90 4.79 0.79
C ARG A 44 9.71 3.57 -0.08
N TYR A 45 9.16 2.52 0.52
CA TYR A 45 8.82 1.30 -0.19
C TYR A 45 7.38 1.36 -0.66
N VAL A 46 7.13 0.90 -1.88
CA VAL A 46 5.80 0.79 -2.46
C VAL A 46 5.65 -0.60 -3.08
N ALA A 47 4.55 -1.28 -2.77
CA ALA A 47 4.28 -2.62 -3.29
C ALA A 47 2.77 -2.85 -3.44
N ALA A 48 2.38 -3.77 -4.31
CA ALA A 48 1.01 -4.24 -4.45
C ALA A 48 0.96 -5.77 -4.50
N TYR A 49 -0.04 -6.37 -3.89
CA TYR A 49 -0.22 -7.80 -4.01
C TYR A 49 -0.69 -8.16 -5.42
N LYS A 50 0.00 -9.11 -6.05
CA LYS A 50 -0.37 -9.64 -7.37
C LYS A 50 -0.83 -11.07 -7.22
N ARG A 51 -1.96 -11.38 -7.84
CA ARG A 51 -2.53 -12.72 -7.87
C ARG A 51 -3.15 -13.00 -9.23
N GLN A 52 -3.28 -14.27 -9.58
CA GLN A 52 -4.16 -14.66 -10.67
C GLN A 52 -5.60 -14.31 -10.30
N SER A 53 -6.37 -13.83 -11.27
CA SER A 53 -7.79 -13.60 -11.10
C SER A 53 -8.49 -14.94 -10.83
N GLU A 54 -9.41 -14.93 -9.87
CA GLU A 54 -10.29 -16.08 -9.61
C GLU A 54 -11.29 -16.30 -10.75
N ALA A 55 -11.68 -15.23 -11.45
CA ALA A 55 -12.61 -15.28 -12.56
C ALA A 55 -11.94 -15.64 -13.90
N ASP A 56 -10.64 -15.39 -14.04
CA ASP A 56 -9.90 -15.60 -15.29
C ASP A 56 -8.43 -15.89 -14.99
N LYS A 57 -8.05 -17.17 -14.98
CA LYS A 57 -6.70 -17.61 -14.60
C LYS A 57 -5.58 -17.05 -15.50
N HIS A 58 -5.92 -16.49 -16.66
CA HIS A 58 -4.96 -15.84 -17.57
C HIS A 58 -4.72 -14.37 -17.24
N LYS A 59 -5.52 -13.76 -16.34
CA LYS A 59 -5.38 -12.37 -15.94
C LYS A 59 -4.74 -12.24 -14.56
N TRP A 60 -3.85 -11.28 -14.43
CA TRP A 60 -3.30 -10.86 -13.14
C TRP A 60 -4.12 -9.71 -12.57
N VAL A 61 -4.51 -9.86 -11.30
CA VAL A 61 -5.13 -8.80 -10.50
C VAL A 61 -4.04 -8.20 -9.64
N VAL A 62 -3.92 -6.87 -9.70
CA VAL A 62 -3.04 -6.07 -8.86
C VAL A 62 -3.91 -5.38 -7.83
N SER A 63 -3.64 -5.61 -6.55
CA SER A 63 -4.33 -4.92 -5.46
C SER A 63 -4.00 -3.43 -5.45
N SER A 64 -4.63 -2.71 -4.53
CA SER A 64 -4.16 -1.39 -4.11
C SER A 64 -2.66 -1.41 -3.76
N TYR A 65 -1.95 -0.35 -4.15
CA TYR A 65 -0.57 -0.10 -3.71
C TYR A 65 -0.51 0.28 -2.23
N PHE A 66 0.39 -0.30 -1.48
CA PHE A 66 0.70 0.11 -0.12
C PHE A 66 2.06 0.76 -0.09
N GLU A 67 2.23 1.75 0.78
CA GLU A 67 3.46 2.52 0.88
C GLU A 67 3.86 2.75 2.33
N THR A 68 5.16 2.71 2.60
CA THR A 68 5.70 3.14 3.89
C THR A 68 5.72 4.66 3.96
N GLN A 69 5.89 5.19 5.16
CA GLN A 69 6.33 6.57 5.34
C GLN A 69 7.70 6.78 4.66
N TRP A 70 8.02 8.04 4.35
CA TRP A 70 9.35 8.43 3.92
C TRP A 70 10.34 8.26 5.07
N MET A 71 11.38 7.45 4.83
CA MET A 71 12.42 7.13 5.79
C MET A 71 13.75 7.73 5.32
N PRO A 72 14.62 8.25 6.19
CA PRO A 72 15.96 8.67 5.80
C PRO A 72 16.74 7.50 5.16
N ASP A 73 17.52 7.74 4.11
CA ASP A 73 18.30 6.68 3.43
C ASP A 73 19.35 6.02 4.35
N LYS A 74 19.76 6.75 5.38
CA LYS A 74 20.67 6.30 6.44
C LYS A 74 19.94 5.64 7.62
N ALA A 75 18.61 5.49 7.55
CA ALA A 75 17.86 4.79 8.57
C ALA A 75 18.36 3.35 8.72
N ARG A 76 18.29 2.83 9.95
CA ARG A 76 18.69 1.46 10.26
C ARG A 76 17.92 0.51 9.35
N ARG A 77 18.65 -0.25 8.53
CA ARG A 77 18.04 -1.29 7.70
C ARG A 77 17.66 -2.46 8.58
N VAL A 78 16.44 -2.94 8.41
CA VAL A 78 15.99 -4.20 9.01
C VAL A 78 16.55 -5.33 8.14
N PRO A 79 17.17 -6.37 8.73
CA PRO A 79 17.59 -7.53 7.96
C PRO A 79 16.37 -8.16 7.30
N LEU A 80 16.58 -8.76 6.12
CA LEU A 80 15.51 -9.52 5.49
C LEU A 80 15.11 -10.69 6.39
N PRO A 81 13.81 -11.00 6.49
CA PRO A 81 13.37 -12.14 7.27
C PRO A 81 13.90 -13.42 6.65
N VAL A 82 14.26 -14.37 7.50
CA VAL A 82 14.67 -15.71 7.07
C VAL A 82 13.41 -16.48 6.68
N VAL A 83 13.27 -16.76 5.39
CA VAL A 83 12.11 -17.44 4.81
C VAL A 83 12.55 -18.40 3.72
N LEU A 84 11.75 -19.44 3.48
CA LEU A 84 12.12 -20.56 2.61
C LEU A 84 12.00 -20.25 1.12
N ASP A 85 11.16 -19.28 0.74
CA ASP A 85 10.92 -18.95 -0.66
C ASP A 85 10.59 -17.46 -0.87
N LEU A 86 10.65 -17.04 -2.14
CA LEU A 86 10.43 -15.64 -2.55
C LEU A 86 8.98 -15.17 -2.31
N ARG A 87 8.00 -16.08 -2.35
CA ARG A 87 6.60 -15.74 -2.09
C ARG A 87 6.41 -15.38 -0.62
N ALA A 88 6.96 -16.19 0.29
CA ALA A 88 6.98 -15.93 1.72
C ALA A 88 7.74 -14.63 2.05
N LEU A 89 8.87 -14.38 1.37
CA LEU A 89 9.58 -13.11 1.50
C LEU A 89 8.69 -11.94 1.10
N TYR A 90 8.06 -12.01 -0.07
CA TYR A 90 7.20 -10.94 -0.54
C TYR A 90 5.99 -10.69 0.36
N HIS A 91 5.36 -11.76 0.87
CA HIS A 91 4.27 -11.65 1.83
C HIS A 91 4.71 -10.96 3.13
N SER A 92 5.90 -11.30 3.65
CA SER A 92 6.43 -10.63 4.85
C SER A 92 6.71 -9.14 4.61
N ILE A 93 7.23 -8.78 3.43
CA ILE A 93 7.44 -7.38 3.04
C ILE A 93 6.09 -6.64 2.96
N LEU A 94 5.08 -7.24 2.32
CA LEU A 94 3.74 -6.65 2.25
C LEU A 94 3.14 -6.43 3.64
N LYS A 95 3.26 -7.40 4.56
CA LYS A 95 2.83 -7.24 5.96
C LYS A 95 3.54 -6.09 6.67
N ALA A 96 4.81 -5.83 6.35
CA ALA A 96 5.57 -4.72 6.93
C ALA A 96 5.21 -3.35 6.33
N ILE A 97 4.70 -3.32 5.10
CA ILE A 97 4.29 -2.06 4.41
C ILE A 97 2.83 -1.71 4.73
N ILE A 98 1.96 -2.72 4.89
CA ILE A 98 0.54 -2.53 5.16
C ILE A 98 0.35 -2.04 6.61
N PRO A 99 -0.37 -0.94 6.86
CA PRO A 99 -0.61 -0.40 8.20
C PRO A 99 -1.72 -1.17 8.95
N LEU A 100 -1.65 -2.50 8.93
CA LEU A 100 -2.55 -3.40 9.66
C LEU A 100 -1.77 -4.55 10.26
N SER A 101 -2.13 -4.89 11.49
CA SER A 101 -1.69 -6.14 12.11
C SER A 101 -2.42 -7.32 11.47
N ALA A 102 -1.69 -8.37 11.14
CA ALA A 102 -2.28 -9.64 10.70
C ALA A 102 -2.93 -10.35 11.89
N ARG A 103 -4.14 -10.89 11.69
CA ARG A 103 -4.87 -11.61 12.74
C ARG A 103 -4.37 -13.05 12.84
N GLN A 104 -4.61 -13.70 13.98
CA GLN A 104 -4.28 -15.12 14.13
C GLN A 104 -5.08 -15.96 13.13
N ASN A 105 -4.42 -16.91 12.46
CA ASN A 105 -5.01 -17.80 11.46
C ASN A 105 -5.68 -17.09 10.26
N GLU A 106 -5.42 -15.80 10.04
CA GLU A 106 -5.89 -15.07 8.86
C GLU A 106 -5.13 -15.53 7.61
N LYS A 107 -5.86 -15.93 6.56
CA LYS A 107 -5.24 -16.21 5.27
C LYS A 107 -4.65 -14.93 4.70
N PHE A 108 -3.54 -15.04 3.99
CA PHE A 108 -2.90 -13.86 3.40
C PHE A 108 -3.82 -13.09 2.43
N SER A 109 -4.68 -13.80 1.68
CA SER A 109 -5.70 -13.18 0.84
C SER A 109 -6.68 -12.32 1.64
N ASP A 110 -7.11 -12.79 2.80
CA ASP A 110 -8.09 -12.10 3.65
C ASP A 110 -7.47 -10.86 4.29
N PHE A 111 -6.21 -10.98 4.72
CA PHE A 111 -5.40 -9.84 5.17
C PHE A 111 -5.30 -8.74 4.10
N ILE A 112 -5.00 -9.11 2.84
CA ILE A 112 -4.95 -8.14 1.74
C ILE A 112 -6.32 -7.52 1.50
N ASN A 113 -7.39 -8.32 1.43
CA ASN A 113 -8.75 -7.82 1.22
C ASN A 113 -9.16 -6.82 2.31
N ARG A 114 -8.79 -7.09 3.57
CA ARG A 114 -9.03 -6.18 4.70
C ARG A 114 -8.23 -4.88 4.57
N ALA A 115 -6.97 -4.97 4.16
CA ALA A 115 -6.15 -3.80 3.88
C ALA A 115 -6.69 -2.95 2.72
N GLU A 116 -7.26 -3.58 1.68
CA GLU A 116 -7.91 -2.85 0.59
C GLU A 116 -9.19 -2.15 1.05
N LYS A 117 -10.03 -2.84 1.84
CA LYS A 117 -11.23 -2.23 2.46
C LYS A 117 -10.86 -1.03 3.32
N LEU A 118 -9.84 -1.15 4.17
CA LEU A 118 -9.32 -0.05 4.98
C LEU A 118 -8.94 1.14 4.09
N LYS A 119 -8.11 0.91 3.08
CA LYS A 119 -7.64 1.97 2.19
C LYS A 119 -8.78 2.65 1.43
N MET A 120 -9.80 1.88 1.01
CA MET A 120 -10.99 2.44 0.37
C MET A 120 -11.75 3.37 1.32
N LYS A 121 -11.94 2.95 2.58
CA LYS A 121 -12.62 3.74 3.60
C LYS A 121 -11.82 4.98 4.01
N GLU A 122 -10.50 4.89 4.12
CA GLU A 122 -9.63 6.05 4.37
C GLU A 122 -9.73 7.09 3.25
N ARG A 123 -9.81 6.65 1.99
CA ARG A 123 -10.04 7.56 0.84
C ARG A 123 -11.42 8.20 0.88
N GLU A 124 -12.44 7.46 1.31
CA GLU A 124 -13.80 7.98 1.51
C GLU A 124 -13.78 9.07 2.60
N ALA A 125 -13.18 8.79 3.75
CA ALA A 125 -13.01 9.73 4.85
C ALA A 125 -12.28 11.01 4.40
N ALA A 126 -11.19 10.88 3.65
CA ALA A 126 -10.43 12.04 3.15
C ALA A 126 -11.26 12.93 2.20
N LYS A 127 -12.15 12.34 1.37
CA LYS A 127 -13.06 13.11 0.51
C LYS A 127 -14.11 13.86 1.34
N VAL A 128 -14.69 13.21 2.34
CA VAL A 128 -15.70 13.82 3.23
C VAL A 128 -15.06 14.93 4.08
N GLU A 129 -13.85 14.72 4.58
CA GLU A 129 -13.07 15.72 5.33
C GLU A 129 -12.74 16.94 4.46
N ALA A 130 -12.32 16.72 3.21
CA ALA A 130 -12.11 17.82 2.26
C ALA A 130 -13.41 18.61 1.97
N ARG A 131 -14.56 17.94 1.92
CA ARG A 131 -15.87 18.59 1.77
C ARG A 131 -16.24 19.40 3.01
N LEU A 132 -15.98 18.87 4.20
CA LEU A 132 -16.21 19.54 5.48
C LEU A 132 -15.42 20.86 5.59
N ILE A 133 -14.14 20.83 5.22
CA ILE A 133 -13.26 22.02 5.25
C ILE A 133 -13.79 23.14 4.35
N LYS A 134 -14.36 22.78 3.19
CA LYS A 134 -14.87 23.74 2.21
C LYS A 134 -16.27 24.28 2.54
N GLU A 135 -17.04 23.58 3.36
CA GLU A 135 -18.39 23.99 3.72
C GLU A 135 -18.37 25.23 4.63
N LYS A 136 -19.35 26.12 4.46
CA LYS A 136 -19.50 27.34 5.26
C LYS A 136 -20.73 27.30 6.16
N GLN A 137 -21.80 26.62 5.74
CA GLN A 137 -23.06 26.54 6.48
C GLN A 137 -22.94 25.59 7.67
N PHE A 138 -23.29 26.07 8.87
CA PHE A 138 -23.18 25.30 10.11
C PHE A 138 -23.98 23.99 10.06
N ASN A 139 -25.26 24.03 9.67
CA ASN A 139 -26.11 22.85 9.64
C ASN A 139 -25.54 21.75 8.72
N ARG A 140 -25.04 22.13 7.53
CA ARG A 140 -24.37 21.19 6.61
C ARG A 140 -23.07 20.63 7.17
N LYS A 141 -22.28 21.44 7.89
CA LYS A 141 -21.09 20.93 8.59
C LYS A 141 -21.45 19.87 9.62
N VAL A 142 -22.57 20.01 10.33
CA VAL A 142 -23.02 19.02 11.32
C VAL A 142 -23.35 17.69 10.64
N GLU A 143 -24.07 17.71 9.52
CA GLU A 143 -24.38 16.51 8.72
C GLU A 143 -23.12 15.84 8.18
N ILE A 144 -22.23 16.61 7.53
CA ILE A 144 -20.96 16.09 6.98
C ILE A 144 -20.07 15.52 8.11
N ASN A 145 -20.06 16.16 9.29
CA ASN A 145 -19.36 15.65 10.46
C ASN A 145 -19.94 14.32 10.96
N ALA A 146 -21.27 14.15 10.92
CA ALA A 146 -21.90 12.89 11.31
C ALA A 146 -21.50 11.75 10.36
N GLU A 147 -21.50 12.01 9.05
CA GLU A 147 -21.00 11.08 8.04
C GLU A 147 -19.53 10.73 8.25
N LEU A 148 -18.67 11.73 8.51
CA LEU A 148 -17.24 11.50 8.76
C LEU A 148 -17.01 10.65 10.02
N ARG A 149 -17.79 10.87 11.09
CA ARG A 149 -17.74 10.04 12.31
C ARG A 149 -18.15 8.61 12.04
N TYR A 150 -19.19 8.39 11.23
CA TYR A 150 -19.60 7.04 10.83
C TYR A 150 -18.53 6.32 10.01
N ILE A 151 -17.93 6.98 9.02
CA ILE A 151 -16.85 6.35 8.24
C ILE A 151 -15.64 6.04 9.13
N ARG A 152 -15.30 6.93 10.07
CA ARG A 152 -14.21 6.70 11.04
C ARG A 152 -14.49 5.51 11.96
N SER A 153 -15.74 5.29 12.41
CA SER A 153 -16.05 4.10 13.22
C SER A 153 -15.94 2.81 12.41
N GLU A 154 -16.32 2.82 11.13
CA GLU A 154 -16.11 1.67 10.23
C GLU A 154 -14.62 1.39 9.98
N ILE A 155 -13.79 2.44 9.87
CA ILE A 155 -12.32 2.29 9.78
C ILE A 155 -11.77 1.60 11.02
N GLU A 156 -12.17 2.02 12.21
CA GLU A 156 -11.69 1.41 13.46
C GLU A 156 -12.14 -0.05 13.57
N LYS A 157 -13.38 -0.40 13.20
CA LYS A 157 -13.79 -1.82 13.12
C LYS A 157 -12.88 -2.65 12.21
N ILE A 158 -12.53 -2.13 11.03
CA ILE A 158 -11.63 -2.85 10.10
C ILE A 158 -10.24 -3.09 10.72
N LYS A 159 -9.75 -2.15 11.54
CA LYS A 159 -8.49 -2.29 12.28
C LYS A 159 -8.62 -3.28 13.44
N ASP A 160 -9.73 -3.20 14.18
CA ASP A 160 -9.94 -3.80 15.49
C ASP A 160 -10.58 -5.19 15.53
N GLU A 161 -11.16 -5.76 14.45
CA GLU A 161 -11.71 -7.14 14.56
C GLU A 161 -10.62 -8.26 14.64
N GLY A 162 -9.53 -8.02 15.37
CA GLY A 162 -8.48 -9.00 15.67
C GLY A 162 -8.61 -9.56 17.08
#